data_AF-A0A661SSA0-F1
#
_entry.id   AF-A0A661SSA0-F1
#
_cell.length_a   1.000
_cell.length_b   1.000
_cell.length_c   1.000
_cell.angle_alpha   90.00
_cell.angle_beta   90.00
_cell.angle_gamma   90.00
#
_symmetry.space_group_name_H-M   'P 1'
#
loop_
_entity.id
_entity.type
_entity.pdbx_description
1 polymer ?
#
loop_
_entity_poly.entity_id
_entity_poly.type
_entity_poly.pdbx_seq_one_letter_code
_entity_poly.pdbx_strand_id
1 'polypeptide(L)'
;MISSEMQSIRDQELIKIKKVEMETVLSDLEIPVYQTGKNRMFVASWRSEKKASCQLMPHRGGDSAYIYQDWGGENGTNIDLVMLSQGWGYPESVRWLRNQYLSGNATAAPAKNNLLKCPSASVTPTTPPGWKILENEHPFKRFGKALVKLRRVAWADCDHNGIRALRIQNSQNTQKKFWVCAFPLISGGWTCFLPEHGKFRTVIAPNGLGW
;
A
#
# COMPACT_ATOMS: atom_id res chain seq x y z
N MET A 1 -0.89 35.26 17.97
CA MET A 1 -2.16 34.71 17.45
C MET A 1 -2.07 34.66 15.94
N ILE A 2 -2.18 33.49 15.33
CA ILE A 2 -2.31 33.38 13.87
C ILE A 2 -3.76 33.77 13.55
N SER A 3 -3.98 34.69 12.61
CA SER A 3 -5.33 35.10 12.22
C SER A 3 -6.09 33.90 11.62
N SER A 4 -7.42 33.86 11.81
CA SER A 4 -8.29 32.79 11.29
C SER A 4 -8.17 32.60 9.77
N GLU A 5 -7.88 33.66 9.03
CA GLU A 5 -7.60 33.63 7.59
C GLU A 5 -6.32 32.87 7.24
N MET A 6 -5.23 33.07 8.01
CA MET A 6 -3.99 32.31 7.79
C MET A 6 -4.16 30.82 8.10
N GLN A 7 -5.04 30.47 9.05
CA GLN A 7 -5.38 29.09 9.35
C GLN A 7 -6.15 28.45 8.18
N SER A 8 -7.16 29.15 7.65
CA SER A 8 -7.96 28.73 6.49
C SER A 8 -7.10 28.49 5.23
N ILE A 9 -6.16 29.38 4.94
CA ILE A 9 -5.24 29.24 3.79
C ILE A 9 -4.37 27.98 3.94
N ARG A 10 -3.84 27.72 5.14
CA ARG A 10 -3.02 26.53 5.41
C ARG A 10 -3.83 25.24 5.26
N ASP A 11 -5.06 25.23 5.75
CA ASP A 11 -5.92 24.04 5.66
C ASP A 11 -6.29 23.74 4.19
N GLN A 12 -6.62 24.77 3.40
CA GLN A 12 -6.86 24.62 1.97
C GLN A 12 -5.61 24.12 1.23
N GLU A 13 -4.43 24.59 1.62
CA GLU A 13 -3.17 24.14 1.04
C GLU A 13 -2.91 22.65 1.32
N LEU A 14 -3.10 22.21 2.57
CA LEU A 14 -2.96 20.80 2.96
C LEU A 14 -3.95 19.90 2.20
N ILE A 15 -5.19 20.37 2.00
CA ILE A 15 -6.18 19.66 1.19
C ILE A 15 -5.68 19.51 -0.26
N LYS A 16 -5.11 20.57 -0.85
CA LYS A 16 -4.55 20.50 -2.22
C LYS A 16 -3.40 19.49 -2.31
N ILE A 17 -2.47 19.48 -1.33
CA ILE A 17 -1.37 18.52 -1.28
C ILE A 17 -1.88 17.07 -1.21
N LYS A 18 -2.92 16.81 -0.41
CA LYS A 18 -3.52 15.47 -0.27
C LYS A 18 -4.24 14.99 -1.53
N LYS A 19 -4.69 15.92 -2.38
CA LYS A 19 -5.37 15.63 -3.66
C LYS A 19 -4.42 15.37 -4.82
N VAL A 20 -3.13 15.68 -4.68
CA VAL A 20 -2.12 15.34 -5.70
C VAL A 20 -2.12 13.84 -5.93
N GLU A 21 -2.11 13.42 -7.20
CA GLU A 21 -2.03 12.00 -7.53
C GLU A 21 -0.77 11.37 -6.95
N MET A 22 -0.97 10.34 -6.13
CA MET A 22 0.15 9.70 -5.42
C MET A 22 1.12 9.01 -6.38
N GLU A 23 0.70 8.67 -7.60
CA GLU A 23 1.61 8.21 -8.66
C GLU A 23 2.61 9.28 -9.07
N THR A 24 2.19 10.54 -9.18
CA THR A 24 3.07 11.67 -9.49
C THR A 24 4.10 11.83 -8.39
N VAL A 25 3.66 11.79 -7.12
CA VAL A 25 4.56 11.84 -5.95
C VAL A 25 5.56 10.69 -5.96
N LEU A 26 5.12 9.46 -6.20
CA LEU A 26 6.00 8.30 -6.31
C LEU A 26 6.98 8.41 -7.46
N SER A 27 6.55 8.94 -8.61
CA SER A 27 7.41 9.18 -9.77
C SER A 27 8.52 10.17 -9.45
N ASP A 28 8.20 11.27 -8.76
CA ASP A 28 9.18 12.28 -8.35
C ASP A 28 10.13 11.76 -7.25
N LEU A 29 9.68 10.82 -6.43
CA LEU A 29 10.52 10.05 -5.52
C LEU A 29 11.29 8.90 -6.22
N GLU A 30 11.09 8.76 -7.53
CA GLU A 30 11.63 7.69 -8.38
C GLU A 30 11.34 6.27 -7.81
N ILE A 31 10.13 6.08 -7.29
CA ILE A 31 9.61 4.80 -6.80
C ILE A 31 8.67 4.23 -7.87
N PRO A 32 8.99 3.07 -8.48
CA PRO A 32 8.18 2.51 -9.54
C PRO A 32 6.84 1.97 -9.03
N VAL A 33 5.79 2.21 -9.81
CA VAL A 33 4.45 1.66 -9.63
C VAL A 33 4.23 0.49 -10.59
N TYR A 34 3.64 -0.58 -10.08
CA TYR A 34 3.36 -1.84 -10.76
C TYR A 34 1.86 -2.10 -10.77
N GLN A 35 1.31 -2.43 -11.93
CA GLN A 35 -0.07 -2.88 -12.03
C GLN A 35 -0.15 -4.38 -11.68
N THR A 36 -0.91 -4.73 -10.64
CA THR A 36 -1.20 -6.12 -10.28
C THR A 36 -2.70 -6.35 -10.22
N GLY A 37 -3.24 -6.95 -11.28
CA GLY A 37 -4.68 -7.07 -11.43
C GLY A 37 -5.33 -5.68 -11.55
N LYS A 38 -6.30 -5.36 -10.68
CA LYS A 38 -6.95 -4.04 -10.63
C LYS A 38 -6.21 -3.06 -9.71
N ASN A 39 -5.23 -3.54 -8.94
CA ASN A 39 -4.53 -2.74 -7.96
C ASN A 39 -3.26 -2.15 -8.55
N ARG A 40 -2.96 -0.93 -8.12
CA ARG A 40 -1.68 -0.26 -8.34
C ARG A 40 -0.82 -0.42 -7.11
N MET A 41 0.41 -0.86 -7.29
CA MET A 41 1.27 -1.33 -6.22
C MET A 41 2.67 -0.74 -6.31
N PHE A 42 3.34 -0.51 -5.19
CA PHE A 42 4.73 -0.06 -5.17
C PHE A 42 5.52 -0.72 -4.03
N VAL A 43 6.84 -0.59 -4.06
CA VAL A 43 7.75 -1.16 -3.06
C VAL A 43 7.85 -0.20 -1.86
N ALA A 44 7.69 -0.72 -0.64
CA ALA A 44 8.03 0.00 0.58
C ALA A 44 9.55 0.23 0.65
N SER A 45 10.03 1.35 0.09
CA SER A 45 11.45 1.68 0.03
C SER A 45 12.09 1.79 1.42
N TRP A 46 11.33 2.32 2.39
CA TRP A 46 11.74 2.46 3.79
C TRP A 46 11.96 1.13 4.52
N ARG A 47 11.39 0.02 4.03
CA ARG A 47 11.58 -1.33 4.60
C ARG A 47 12.61 -2.17 3.86
N SER A 48 13.31 -1.58 2.88
CA SER A 48 14.26 -2.30 2.00
C SER A 48 13.65 -3.58 1.40
N GLU A 49 12.36 -3.54 1.09
CA GLU A 49 11.65 -4.68 0.50
C GLU A 49 12.09 -4.91 -0.95
N LYS A 50 12.05 -6.18 -1.39
CA LYS A 50 12.41 -6.55 -2.76
C LYS A 50 11.22 -6.59 -3.72
N LYS A 51 10.00 -6.54 -3.20
CA LYS A 51 8.77 -6.73 -3.98
C LYS A 51 7.74 -5.71 -3.54
N ALA A 52 6.89 -5.29 -4.47
CA ALA A 52 5.81 -4.37 -4.15
C ALA A 52 4.91 -4.93 -3.02
N SER A 53 4.56 -4.09 -2.06
CA SER A 53 3.78 -4.42 -0.87
C SER A 53 2.83 -3.29 -0.47
N CYS A 54 3.04 -2.09 -1.00
CA CYS A 54 2.15 -0.97 -0.78
C CYS A 54 1.13 -0.90 -1.92
N GLN A 55 -0.13 -0.66 -1.59
CA GLN A 55 -1.21 -0.46 -2.55
C GLN A 55 -1.65 1.00 -2.57
N LEU A 56 -1.85 1.55 -3.77
CA LEU A 56 -2.47 2.86 -3.98
C LEU A 56 -3.99 2.73 -3.98
N MET A 57 -4.66 3.59 -3.22
CA MET A 57 -6.11 3.63 -3.16
C MET A 57 -6.59 5.09 -3.17
N PRO A 58 -7.61 5.43 -3.97
CA PRO A 58 -8.33 6.67 -3.76
C PRO A 58 -9.05 6.59 -2.40
N HIS A 59 -8.96 7.65 -1.60
CA HIS A 59 -9.69 7.74 -0.36
C HIS A 59 -11.20 7.75 -0.66
N ARG A 60 -11.95 6.83 -0.04
CA ARG A 60 -13.40 6.70 -0.28
C ARG A 60 -14.25 7.71 0.51
N GLY A 61 -13.64 8.49 1.40
CA GLY A 61 -14.27 9.63 2.07
C GLY A 61 -14.13 10.94 1.27
N GLY A 62 -15.02 11.90 1.52
CA GLY A 62 -15.29 13.08 0.68
C GLY A 62 -14.13 14.03 0.34
N ASP A 63 -12.95 13.90 0.95
CA ASP A 63 -11.81 14.80 0.75
C ASP A 63 -11.01 14.55 -0.55
N SER A 64 -11.35 13.52 -1.33
CA SER A 64 -10.65 13.15 -2.59
C SER A 64 -9.14 12.94 -2.44
N ALA A 65 -8.67 12.65 -1.23
CA ALA A 65 -7.27 12.39 -0.97
C ALA A 65 -6.83 11.05 -1.59
N TYR A 66 -5.55 10.93 -1.94
CA TYR A 66 -4.94 9.63 -2.20
C TYR A 66 -4.32 9.07 -0.92
N ILE A 67 -4.49 7.77 -0.71
CA ILE A 67 -3.85 7.03 0.39
C ILE A 67 -3.04 5.86 -0.15
N TYR A 68 -1.96 5.52 0.55
CA TYR A 68 -1.31 4.23 0.41
C TYR A 68 -1.65 3.35 1.60
N GLN A 69 -1.64 2.06 1.34
CA GLN A 69 -1.68 1.03 2.35
C GLN A 69 -0.46 0.13 2.22
N ASP A 70 0.42 0.13 3.21
CA ASP A 70 1.53 -0.82 3.36
C ASP A 70 1.03 -2.07 4.07
N TRP A 71 1.27 -3.22 3.45
CA TRP A 71 1.00 -4.53 4.02
C TRP A 71 1.96 -4.92 5.15
N GLY A 72 2.93 -4.06 5.49
CA GLY A 72 3.70 -4.06 6.73
C GLY A 72 3.09 -3.29 7.90
N GLY A 73 1.98 -2.57 7.70
CA GLY A 73 1.23 -1.90 8.77
C GLY A 73 1.08 -0.39 8.66
N GLU A 74 1.91 0.26 7.84
CA GLU A 74 1.83 1.71 7.66
C GLU A 74 0.76 2.09 6.64
N ASN A 75 -0.04 3.10 6.94
CA ASN A 75 -0.99 3.65 5.99
C ASN A 75 -0.97 5.17 6.10
N GLY A 76 -1.15 5.87 4.98
CA GLY A 76 -1.11 7.32 5.06
C GLY A 76 -1.36 8.03 3.73
N THR A 77 -1.21 9.34 3.79
CA THR A 77 -1.35 10.28 2.68
C THR A 77 -0.02 10.52 1.98
N ASN A 78 0.00 11.42 0.98
CA ASN A 78 1.24 11.88 0.34
C ASN A 78 2.27 12.42 1.35
N ILE A 79 1.84 13.07 2.42
CA ILE A 79 2.75 13.64 3.43
C ILE A 79 3.45 12.51 4.19
N ASP A 80 2.68 11.52 4.64
CA ASP A 80 3.21 10.36 5.38
C ASP A 80 4.16 9.53 4.50
N LEU A 81 3.83 9.39 3.20
CA LEU A 81 4.68 8.71 2.23
C LEU A 81 6.04 9.41 2.08
N VAL A 82 6.06 10.74 1.97
CA VAL A 82 7.31 11.51 1.87
C VAL A 82 8.11 11.42 3.18
N MET A 83 7.45 11.54 4.33
CA MET A 83 8.10 11.36 5.64
C MET A 83 8.79 10.00 5.74
N LEU A 84 8.09 8.91 5.42
CA LEU A 84 8.66 7.56 5.48
C LEU A 84 9.77 7.34 4.46
N SER A 85 9.55 7.74 3.20
CA SER A 85 10.51 7.47 2.12
C SER A 85 11.82 8.26 2.26
N GLN A 86 11.77 9.45 2.85
CA GLN A 86 12.94 10.33 3.02
C GLN A 86 13.50 10.36 4.45
N GLY A 87 12.76 9.86 5.44
CA GLY A 87 13.12 10.00 6.86
C GLY A 87 12.97 11.44 7.37
N TRP A 88 12.11 12.23 6.73
CA TRP A 88 11.91 13.66 7.03
C TRP A 88 10.84 13.89 8.10
N GLY A 89 10.96 15.04 8.77
CA GLY A 89 9.91 15.54 9.64
C GLY A 89 8.73 16.13 8.86
N TYR A 90 7.55 16.18 9.48
CA TYR A 90 6.33 16.73 8.86
C TYR A 90 6.51 18.12 8.22
N PRO A 91 7.15 19.13 8.86
CA PRO A 91 7.30 20.44 8.25
C PRO A 91 8.15 20.44 6.97
N GLU A 92 9.14 19.54 6.90
CA GLU A 92 10.03 19.41 5.74
C GLU A 92 9.30 18.73 4.58
N SER A 93 8.57 17.64 4.85
CA SER A 93 7.75 16.95 3.86
C SER A 93 6.67 17.84 3.25
N VAL A 94 5.97 18.64 4.07
CA VAL A 94 4.97 19.59 3.58
C VAL A 94 5.61 20.69 2.73
N ARG A 95 6.77 21.21 3.15
CA ARG A 95 7.50 22.24 2.38
C ARG A 95 7.90 21.74 1.00
N TRP A 96 8.42 20.52 0.91
CA TRP A 96 8.78 19.91 -0.36
C TRP A 96 7.56 19.73 -1.26
N LEU A 97 6.48 19.11 -0.75
CA LEU A 97 5.24 18.92 -1.51
C LEU A 97 4.63 20.24 -1.99
N ARG A 98 4.67 21.29 -1.17
CA ARG A 98 4.24 22.64 -1.56
C ARG A 98 5.07 23.18 -2.73
N ASN A 99 6.39 23.11 -2.63
CA ASN A 99 7.29 23.63 -3.65
C ASN A 99 7.06 22.93 -4.99
N GLN A 100 6.89 21.60 -4.97
CA GLN A 100 6.68 20.81 -6.17
C GLN A 100 5.35 21.09 -6.86
N TYR A 101 4.24 21.12 -6.10
CA TYR A 101 2.91 21.02 -6.71
C TYR A 101 2.09 22.29 -6.60
N LEU A 102 2.46 23.25 -5.76
CA LEU A 102 1.65 24.44 -5.48
C LEU A 102 2.38 25.76 -5.77
N SER A 103 3.71 25.80 -5.71
CA SER A 103 4.47 27.06 -5.79
C SER A 103 5.07 27.37 -7.17
N GLY A 104 4.91 26.49 -8.17
CA GLY A 104 5.49 26.68 -9.52
C GLY A 104 7.02 26.60 -9.59
N ASN A 105 7.69 26.41 -8.45
CA ASN A 105 9.13 26.27 -8.32
C ASN A 105 9.46 24.80 -8.06
N ALA A 106 9.27 23.96 -9.08
CA ALA A 106 9.62 22.55 -9.01
C ALA A 106 11.10 22.42 -8.63
N THR A 107 11.36 21.80 -7.48
CA THR A 107 12.71 21.53 -7.00
C THR A 107 13.18 20.19 -7.55
N ALA A 108 14.49 19.98 -7.72
CA ALA A 108 14.98 18.64 -8.03
C ALA A 108 14.53 17.64 -6.96
N ALA A 109 14.26 16.39 -7.36
CA ALA A 109 14.02 15.31 -6.42
C ALA A 109 15.17 15.26 -5.39
N PRO A 110 14.90 15.08 -4.09
CA PRO A 110 15.95 14.96 -3.09
C PRO A 110 16.87 13.80 -3.48
N ALA A 111 18.18 14.00 -3.32
CA ALA A 111 19.18 12.97 -3.61
C ALA A 111 18.88 11.73 -2.77
N LYS A 112 18.51 10.63 -3.43
CA LYS A 112 18.25 9.34 -2.79
C LYS A 112 19.45 8.91 -1.96
N ASN A 113 19.21 8.55 -0.71
CA ASN A 113 20.02 7.51 -0.08
C ASN A 113 19.67 6.19 -0.79
N ASN A 114 20.55 5.80 -1.72
CA ASN A 114 20.61 4.57 -2.50
C ASN A 114 19.59 3.49 -2.15
N LEU A 115 18.65 3.15 -3.05
CA LEU A 115 18.05 1.81 -3.12
C LEU A 115 17.35 1.54 -4.48
N LEU A 116 18.06 0.74 -5.30
CA LEU A 116 17.65 -0.28 -6.29
C LEU A 116 16.54 -0.03 -7.33
N LYS A 117 16.94 -0.10 -8.61
CA LYS A 117 16.10 -0.35 -9.79
C LYS A 117 15.51 -1.77 -9.77
N CYS A 118 14.20 -1.91 -10.05
CA CYS A 118 13.55 -3.19 -10.37
C CYS A 118 12.60 -3.03 -11.57
N PRO A 119 12.55 -4.02 -12.49
CA PRO A 119 11.90 -3.89 -13.79
C PRO A 119 10.38 -4.10 -13.72
N SER A 120 9.67 -3.35 -14.55
CA SER A 120 8.22 -3.38 -14.73
C SER A 120 7.78 -4.66 -15.46
N ALA A 121 6.76 -5.35 -14.95
CA ALA A 121 6.03 -6.38 -15.68
C ALA A 121 4.53 -6.15 -15.49
N SER A 122 3.81 -6.02 -16.60
CA SER A 122 2.36 -5.86 -16.67
C SER A 122 1.67 -7.23 -16.74
N VAL A 123 0.63 -7.46 -15.93
CA VAL A 123 -0.30 -8.60 -16.10
C VAL A 123 -1.74 -8.18 -15.79
N THR A 124 -2.63 -8.52 -16.70
CA THR A 124 -4.05 -8.19 -16.79
C THR A 124 -4.89 -8.80 -15.64
N PRO A 125 -5.90 -8.08 -15.09
CA PRO A 125 -6.78 -8.59 -14.04
C PRO A 125 -7.80 -9.61 -14.52
N THR A 126 -8.00 -10.66 -13.72
CA THR A 126 -9.21 -11.48 -13.77
C THR A 126 -9.79 -11.59 -12.37
N THR A 127 -11.03 -11.15 -12.19
CA THR A 127 -11.79 -11.29 -10.94
C THR A 127 -12.80 -12.41 -11.09
N PRO A 128 -12.86 -13.43 -10.22
CA PRO A 128 -14.01 -14.33 -10.16
C PRO A 128 -14.73 -14.28 -8.80
N PRO A 129 -16.08 -14.28 -8.79
CA PRO A 129 -16.88 -14.51 -7.60
C PRO A 129 -16.87 -16.00 -7.20
N GLY A 130 -17.00 -16.27 -5.89
CA GLY A 130 -17.21 -17.62 -5.35
C GLY A 130 -16.01 -18.23 -4.66
N TRP A 131 -15.41 -17.56 -3.67
CA TRP A 131 -14.37 -18.18 -2.82
C TRP A 131 -14.88 -18.31 -1.38
N LYS A 132 -14.53 -19.40 -0.67
CA LYS A 132 -14.85 -19.66 0.73
C LYS A 132 -13.57 -19.79 1.55
N ILE A 133 -13.58 -19.25 2.77
CA ILE A 133 -12.51 -19.46 3.77
C ILE A 133 -12.86 -20.73 4.56
N LEU A 134 -11.93 -21.68 4.59
CA LEU A 134 -12.06 -22.94 5.33
C LEU A 134 -11.33 -22.87 6.68
N GLU A 135 -10.16 -22.24 6.70
CA GLU A 135 -9.31 -22.14 7.89
C GLU A 135 -8.63 -20.76 7.94
N ASN A 136 -8.36 -20.30 9.15
CA ASN A 136 -7.72 -19.01 9.45
C ASN A 136 -6.68 -19.20 10.56
N GLU A 137 -5.40 -18.98 10.24
CA GLU A 137 -4.29 -19.20 11.16
C GLU A 137 -3.29 -18.04 11.14
N HIS A 138 -2.43 -18.00 12.16
CA HIS A 138 -1.29 -17.09 12.17
C HIS A 138 -0.35 -17.38 10.98
N PRO A 139 0.04 -16.37 10.18
CA PRO A 139 0.68 -16.61 8.89
C PRO A 139 2.09 -17.20 9.00
N PHE A 140 2.79 -17.01 10.12
CA PHE A 140 4.11 -17.61 10.31
C PHE A 140 4.09 -19.14 10.42
N LYS A 141 2.97 -19.76 10.82
CA LYS A 141 2.85 -21.23 10.87
C LYS A 141 3.09 -21.88 9.50
N ARG A 142 2.84 -21.15 8.41
CA ARG A 142 2.97 -21.65 7.03
C ARG A 142 3.94 -20.86 6.18
N PHE A 143 3.96 -19.54 6.36
CA PHE A 143 4.63 -18.60 5.45
C PHE A 143 5.74 -17.79 6.10
N GLY A 144 6.14 -18.10 7.34
CA GLY A 144 7.11 -17.29 8.10
C GLY A 144 8.40 -17.01 7.32
N LYS A 145 8.99 -18.03 6.68
CA LYS A 145 10.21 -17.85 5.87
C LYS A 145 10.00 -16.89 4.69
N ALA A 146 8.85 -16.96 4.02
CA ALA A 146 8.53 -16.10 2.89
C ALA A 146 8.24 -14.66 3.35
N LEU A 147 7.53 -14.48 4.46
CA LEU A 147 7.26 -13.17 5.07
C LEU A 147 8.57 -12.49 5.49
N VAL A 148 9.44 -13.18 6.20
CA VAL A 148 10.72 -12.60 6.61
C VAL A 148 11.62 -12.31 5.40
N LYS A 149 11.76 -13.27 4.47
CA LYS A 149 12.70 -13.15 3.34
C LYS A 149 12.25 -12.17 2.27
N LEU A 150 10.96 -12.18 1.92
CA LEU A 150 10.42 -11.42 0.79
C LEU A 150 9.77 -10.11 1.22
N ARG A 151 9.17 -10.09 2.42
CA ARG A 151 8.37 -8.95 2.93
C ARG A 151 9.01 -8.24 4.10
N ARG A 152 10.04 -8.79 4.75
CA ARG A 152 10.62 -8.22 5.98
C ARG A 152 9.56 -7.93 7.06
N VAL A 153 8.52 -8.76 7.14
CA VAL A 153 7.44 -8.65 8.14
C VAL A 153 7.78 -9.55 9.32
N ALA A 154 7.71 -9.02 10.55
CA ALA A 154 7.95 -9.79 11.77
C ALA A 154 6.67 -10.49 12.26
N TRP A 155 6.83 -11.41 13.23
CA TRP A 155 5.70 -12.11 13.84
C TRP A 155 4.72 -11.13 14.49
N ALA A 156 5.23 -10.21 15.32
CA ALA A 156 4.41 -9.24 16.05
C ALA A 156 3.59 -8.34 15.11
N ASP A 157 4.19 -7.94 13.98
CA ASP A 157 3.52 -7.13 12.96
C ASP A 157 2.34 -7.85 12.32
N CYS A 158 2.35 -9.19 12.27
CA CYS A 158 1.23 -9.94 11.68
C CYS A 158 -0.04 -9.85 12.52
N ASP A 159 0.09 -9.92 13.85
CA ASP A 159 -1.05 -9.81 14.74
C ASP A 159 -1.58 -8.39 14.77
N HIS A 160 -0.69 -7.40 14.89
CA HIS A 160 -1.03 -5.98 14.89
C HIS A 160 -1.75 -5.55 13.60
N ASN A 161 -1.23 -5.98 12.45
CA ASN A 161 -1.76 -5.59 11.14
C ASN A 161 -2.85 -6.53 10.61
N GLY A 162 -3.31 -7.48 11.44
CA GLY A 162 -4.37 -8.41 11.06
C GLY A 162 -4.02 -9.35 9.91
N ILE A 163 -2.74 -9.59 9.62
CA ILE A 163 -2.28 -10.48 8.53
C ILE A 163 -2.60 -11.93 8.91
N ARG A 164 -3.17 -12.71 7.98
CA ARG A 164 -3.61 -14.09 8.24
C ARG A 164 -3.16 -15.07 7.16
N ALA A 165 -2.90 -16.32 7.53
CA ALA A 165 -2.87 -17.43 6.57
C ALA A 165 -4.28 -18.00 6.43
N LEU A 166 -4.84 -17.94 5.22
CA LEU A 166 -6.17 -18.42 4.93
C LEU A 166 -6.10 -19.65 4.03
N ARG A 167 -6.86 -20.69 4.38
CA ARG A 167 -7.14 -21.79 3.47
C ARG A 167 -8.41 -21.46 2.72
N ILE A 168 -8.30 -21.24 1.42
CA ILE A 168 -9.43 -20.84 0.57
C ILE A 168 -9.80 -21.93 -0.42
N GLN A 169 -11.07 -21.96 -0.80
CA GLN A 169 -11.64 -22.90 -1.77
C GLN A 169 -12.53 -22.15 -2.75
N ASN A 170 -12.48 -22.50 -4.03
CA ASN A 170 -13.40 -21.96 -5.02
C ASN A 170 -14.73 -22.72 -4.96
N SER A 171 -15.84 -22.00 -4.79
CA SER A 171 -17.21 -22.52 -4.77
C SER A 171 -17.61 -23.24 -6.06
N GLN A 172 -17.04 -22.85 -7.21
CA GLN A 172 -17.26 -23.52 -8.50
C GLN A 172 -16.35 -24.73 -8.72
N ASN A 173 -15.25 -24.84 -7.96
CA ASN A 173 -14.33 -25.98 -8.01
C ASN A 173 -13.92 -26.39 -6.60
N THR A 174 -14.79 -27.17 -5.97
CA THR A 174 -14.65 -27.61 -4.58
C THR A 174 -13.45 -28.55 -4.36
N GLN A 175 -12.86 -29.11 -5.41
CA GLN A 175 -11.72 -30.01 -5.25
C GLN A 175 -10.40 -29.27 -5.01
N LYS A 176 -10.26 -28.02 -5.46
CA LYS A 176 -9.00 -27.27 -5.32
C LYS A 176 -9.03 -26.31 -4.12
N LYS A 177 -8.18 -26.60 -3.14
CA LYS A 177 -7.95 -25.79 -1.93
C LYS A 177 -6.55 -25.19 -1.99
N PHE A 178 -6.41 -23.92 -1.61
CA PHE A 178 -5.14 -23.21 -1.64
C PHE A 178 -4.90 -22.51 -0.32
N TRP A 179 -3.63 -22.44 0.08
CA TRP A 179 -3.21 -21.57 1.17
C TRP A 179 -2.73 -20.23 0.60
N VAL A 180 -3.22 -19.14 1.17
CA VAL A 180 -2.84 -17.77 0.81
C VAL A 180 -2.51 -16.97 2.06
N CYS A 181 -1.58 -16.03 1.93
CA CYS A 181 -1.34 -15.03 2.96
C CYS A 181 -2.21 -13.82 2.64
N ALA A 182 -3.10 -13.44 3.54
CA ALA A 182 -4.09 -12.40 3.35
C ALA A 182 -3.75 -11.17 4.19
N PHE A 183 -3.82 -10.00 3.55
CA PHE A 183 -3.60 -8.69 4.14
C PHE A 183 -4.93 -7.92 4.12
N PRO A 184 -5.41 -7.42 5.27
CA PRO A 184 -6.71 -6.75 5.32
C PRO A 184 -6.64 -5.43 4.58
N LEU A 185 -7.70 -5.07 3.86
CA LEU A 185 -7.79 -3.79 3.16
C LEU A 185 -8.52 -2.74 4.01
N ILE A 186 -8.08 -1.49 3.95
CA ILE A 186 -8.77 -0.36 4.62
C ILE A 186 -10.23 -0.25 4.15
N SER A 187 -10.48 -0.52 2.87
CA SER A 187 -11.82 -0.51 2.29
C SER A 187 -12.71 -1.69 2.69
N GLY A 188 -12.23 -2.57 3.57
CA GLY A 188 -12.80 -3.88 3.82
C GLY A 188 -12.35 -4.94 2.80
N GLY A 189 -12.37 -6.19 3.23
CA GLY A 189 -11.89 -7.34 2.46
C GLY A 189 -10.38 -7.59 2.63
N TRP A 190 -9.80 -8.34 1.68
CA TRP A 190 -8.43 -8.84 1.77
C TRP A 190 -7.73 -8.76 0.42
N THR A 191 -6.42 -8.48 0.43
CA THR A 191 -5.54 -8.82 -0.70
C THR A 191 -4.74 -10.06 -0.37
N CYS A 192 -4.68 -10.99 -1.32
CA CYS A 192 -4.07 -12.30 -1.13
C CYS A 192 -2.73 -12.40 -1.87
N PHE A 193 -1.75 -12.92 -1.14
CA PHE A 193 -0.43 -13.27 -1.64
C PHE A 193 -0.29 -14.79 -1.69
N LEU A 194 0.19 -15.31 -2.81
CA LEU A 194 0.58 -16.71 -2.98
C LEU A 194 2.11 -16.80 -2.84
N PRO A 195 2.62 -17.22 -1.66
CA PRO A 195 4.05 -17.13 -1.38
C PRO A 195 4.91 -18.02 -2.29
N GLU A 196 4.40 -19.20 -2.65
CA GLU A 196 5.09 -20.20 -3.49
C GLU A 196 5.42 -19.68 -4.88
N HIS A 197 4.59 -18.80 -5.44
CA HIS A 197 4.82 -18.21 -6.76
C HIS A 197 5.28 -16.76 -6.68
N GLY A 198 5.36 -16.21 -5.47
CA GLY A 198 5.70 -14.81 -5.26
C GLY A 198 4.77 -13.83 -6.01
N LYS A 199 3.55 -14.27 -6.34
CA LYS A 199 2.53 -13.53 -7.07
C LYS A 199 1.52 -13.01 -6.08
N PHE A 200 1.16 -11.75 -6.24
CA PHE A 200 -0.04 -11.22 -5.61
C PHE A 200 -1.19 -11.40 -6.56
N ARG A 201 -2.30 -11.87 -6.02
CA ARG A 201 -3.57 -11.80 -6.72
C ARG A 201 -4.49 -11.03 -5.80
N THR A 202 -5.05 -9.94 -6.32
CA THR A 202 -6.25 -9.34 -5.74
C THR A 202 -7.37 -10.36 -5.85
N VAL A 203 -7.46 -11.25 -4.87
CA VAL A 203 -8.60 -12.14 -4.72
C VAL A 203 -9.55 -11.37 -3.84
N ILE A 204 -10.60 -10.83 -4.46
CA ILE A 204 -11.69 -10.18 -3.75
C ILE A 204 -12.19 -11.15 -2.69
N ALA A 205 -12.21 -10.69 -1.44
CA ALA A 205 -12.80 -11.43 -0.33
C ALA A 205 -14.22 -11.85 -0.72
N PRO A 206 -14.71 -13.04 -0.33
CA PRO A 206 -16.15 -13.24 -0.29
C PRO A 206 -16.79 -12.07 0.45
N ASN A 207 -17.67 -11.34 -0.23
CA ASN A 207 -18.59 -10.44 0.44
C ASN A 207 -19.29 -11.26 1.55
N GLY A 208 -19.15 -10.84 2.82
CA GLY A 208 -19.83 -11.51 3.93
C GLY A 208 -19.04 -11.74 5.21
N LEU A 209 -17.78 -11.30 5.33
CA LEU A 209 -17.10 -11.25 6.63
C LEU A 209 -17.02 -9.80 7.11
N GLY A 210 -18.18 -9.30 7.53
CA GLY A 210 -18.22 -8.20 8.50
C GLY A 210 -17.71 -8.72 9.85
N TRP A 211 -16.93 -7.88 10.51
CA TRP A 211 -16.86 -7.88 11.97
C TRP A 211 -17.85 -6.83 12.44
#